data_AF-A0A351GLM0-F1
#
_entry.id   AF-A0A351GLM0-F1
#
_cell.length_a   1.000
_cell.length_b   1.000
_cell.length_c   1.000
_cell.angle_alpha   90.00
_cell.angle_beta   90.00
_cell.angle_gamma   90.00
#
_symmetry.space_group_name_H-M   'P 1'
#
loop_
_entity.id
_entity.type
_entity.pdbx_description
1 polymer ?
#
loop_
_entity_poly.entity_id
_entity_poly.type
_entity_poly.pdbx_seq_one_letter_code
_entity_poly.pdbx_strand_id
1 'polypeptide(L)' 'RGYAVVRDGGQVITTKSDASKAAHLEIEFKDGRMSLTRGATAAKAKKSPSSDDQGTLF' A
#
# COMPACT_ATOMS: atom_id res chain seq x y z
N ARG A 1 -10.69 0.85 -20.01
CA ARG A 1 -10.40 2.06 -19.20
C ARG A 1 -10.32 1.62 -17.75
N GLY A 2 -9.26 1.98 -17.03
CA GLY A 2 -9.11 1.66 -15.59
C GLY A 2 -9.27 2.93 -14.75
N TYR A 3 -9.66 2.76 -13.49
CA TYR A 3 -9.64 3.82 -12.49
C TYR A 3 -8.85 3.33 -11.27
N ALA A 4 -8.35 4.28 -10.50
CA ALA A 4 -7.73 4.04 -9.22
C ALA A 4 -8.44 4.90 -8.17
N VAL A 5 -8.61 4.36 -6.97
CA VAL A 5 -9.28 5.05 -5.86
C VAL A 5 -8.21 5.48 -4.87
N VAL A 6 -8.21 6.76 -4.49
CA VAL A 6 -7.30 7.27 -3.47
C VAL A 6 -7.97 7.18 -2.10
N ARG A 7 -7.23 6.66 -1.12
CA ARG A 7 -7.67 6.50 0.26
C ARG A 7 -6.70 7.16 1.24
N ASP A 8 -7.22 7.57 2.39
CA ASP A 8 -6.48 7.95 3.59
C ASP A 8 -7.04 7.13 4.77
N GLY A 9 -6.22 6.27 5.38
CA GLY A 9 -6.63 5.44 6.52
C GLY A 9 -7.88 4.58 6.29
N GLY A 10 -8.19 4.22 5.03
CA GLY A 10 -9.39 3.48 4.64
C GLY A 10 -10.56 4.34 4.13
N GLN A 11 -10.54 5.65 4.35
CA GLN A 11 -11.53 6.58 3.79
C GLN A 11 -11.18 6.95 2.36
N VAL A 12 -12.14 6.85 1.44
CA VAL A 12 -11.94 7.32 0.06
C VAL A 12 -11.94 8.84 0.03
N ILE A 13 -10.90 9.41 -0.54
CA ILE A 13 -10.78 10.85 -0.75
C ILE A 13 -10.76 11.15 -2.25
N THR A 14 -11.44 12.22 -2.64
CA THR A 14 -11.66 12.57 -4.04
C THR A 14 -11.14 13.94 -4.42
N THR A 15 -10.60 14.69 -3.45
CA THR A 15 -10.04 16.02 -3.66
C THR A 15 -8.53 16.05 -3.45
N LYS A 16 -7.84 16.90 -4.21
CA LYS A 16 -6.40 17.14 -4.05
C LYS A 16 -6.07 17.79 -2.69
N SER A 17 -6.96 18.62 -2.16
CA SER A 17 -6.79 19.27 -0.86
C SER A 17 -6.69 18.25 0.25
N ASP A 18 -7.62 17.29 0.28
CA ASP A 18 -7.65 16.25 1.32
C ASP A 18 -6.46 15.32 1.17
N ALA A 19 -6.13 14.93 -0.08
CA ALA A 19 -4.95 14.12 -0.36
C ALA A 19 -3.64 14.82 0.06
N SER A 20 -3.61 16.15 0.03
CA SER A 20 -2.43 16.91 0.43
C SER A 20 -2.24 17.00 1.93
N LYS A 21 -3.31 16.84 2.72
CA LYS A 21 -3.28 16.86 4.19
C LYS A 21 -3.08 15.47 4.80
N ALA A 22 -3.43 14.42 4.05
CA ALA A 22 -3.24 13.04 4.46
C ALA A 22 -1.78 12.74 4.79
N ALA A 23 -1.54 12.10 5.94
CA ALA A 23 -0.21 11.66 6.36
C ALA A 23 0.23 10.39 5.60
N HIS A 24 -0.74 9.50 5.32
CA HIS A 24 -0.53 8.26 4.58
C HIS A 24 -1.62 8.11 3.53
N LEU A 25 -1.21 7.98 2.28
CA LEU A 25 -2.15 7.73 1.19
C LEU A 25 -2.08 6.26 0.78
N GLU A 26 -3.20 5.72 0.32
CA GLU A 26 -3.25 4.45 -0.38
C GLU A 26 -3.95 4.62 -1.72
N ILE A 27 -3.48 3.92 -2.73
CA ILE A 27 -4.12 3.85 -4.03
C ILE A 27 -4.61 2.42 -4.25
N GLU A 28 -5.92 2.27 -4.39
CA GLU A 28 -6.58 1.01 -4.68
C GLU A 28 -6.83 0.88 -6.18
N PHE A 29 -6.27 -0.19 -6.74
CA PHE A 29 -6.49 -0.68 -8.09
C PHE A 29 -7.39 -1.91 -8.04
N LYS A 30 -7.83 -2.38 -9.21
CA LYS A 30 -8.65 -3.59 -9.32
C LYS A 30 -7.98 -4.86 -8.75
N ASP A 31 -6.65 -4.86 -8.66
CA ASP A 31 -5.80 -6.00 -8.34
C ASP A 31 -5.05 -5.82 -7.01
N GLY A 32 -5.25 -4.70 -6.30
CA GLY A 32 -4.63 -4.52 -4.99
C GLY A 32 -4.56 -3.07 -4.54
N ARG A 33 -3.86 -2.87 -3.41
CA ARG A 33 -3.63 -1.56 -2.81
C ARG A 33 -2.14 -1.23 -2.78
N MET A 34 -1.81 0.03 -3.00
CA MET A 34 -0.46 0.56 -2.98
C MET A 34 -0.36 1.72 -1.99
N SER A 35 0.48 1.59 -0.97
CA SER A 35 0.74 2.66 -0.01
C SER A 35 1.68 3.73 -0.57
N LEU A 36 1.34 4.99 -0.35
CA LEU A 36 2.08 6.19 -0.70
C LEU A 36 2.45 6.94 0.58
N THR A 37 3.74 6.89 0.93
CA THR A 37 4.30 7.66 2.03
C THR A 37 5.07 8.86 1.47
N ARG A 38 4.69 10.07 1.87
CA ARG A 38 5.38 11.30 1.46
C ARG A 38 6.74 11.37 2.15
N GLY A 39 7.83 11.38 1.37
CA GLY A 39 9.18 11.63 1.88
C GLY A 39 10.02 10.42 2.27
N ALA A 40 9.54 9.19 2.06
CA ALA A 40 10.38 8.00 2.24
C ALA A 40 10.85 7.51 0.87
N THR A 41 12.17 7.58 0.63
CA THR A 41 12.86 6.67 -0.28
C THR A 41 12.26 5.28 -0.13
N ALA A 42 11.84 4.66 -1.24
CA ALA A 42 11.12 3.39 -1.30
C ALA A 42 11.55 2.44 -0.18
N ALA A 43 10.76 2.38 0.90
CA ALA A 43 10.97 1.39 1.93
C ALA A 43 10.68 0.05 1.26
N LYS A 44 11.75 -0.72 1.00
CA LYS A 44 11.69 -2.06 0.41
C LYS A 44 10.51 -2.80 1.03
N ALA A 45 9.60 -3.26 0.19
CA ALA A 45 8.51 -4.15 0.59
C ALA A 45 9.10 -5.25 1.48
N LYS A 46 8.65 -5.32 2.74
CA LYS A 46 8.87 -6.50 3.57
C LYS A 46 8.21 -7.64 2.81
N LYS A 47 9.02 -8.50 2.20
CA LYS A 47 8.57 -9.82 1.77
C LYS A 47 7.91 -10.44 3.00
N SER A 48 6.63 -10.77 2.90
CA SER A 48 6.00 -11.69 3.83
C SER A 48 6.92 -12.91 3.96
N PRO A 49 7.22 -13.41 5.17
CA PRO A 49 7.90 -14.68 5.27
C PRO A 49 6.98 -15.69 4.59
N SER A 50 7.43 -16.29 3.48
CA SER A 50 6.84 -17.54 3.03
C SER A 50 7.17 -18.53 4.13
N SER A 51 6.24 -18.72 5.05
CA SER A 51 6.14 -19.97 5.79
C SER A 51 6.01 -21.04 4.73
N ASP A 52 7.01 -21.91 4.62
CA ASP A 52 6.84 -23.33 4.33
C ASP A 52 8.20 -24.03 4.50
N ASP A 53 8.24 -24.83 5.56
CA ASP A 53 8.65 -26.23 5.49
C ASP A 53 10.08 -26.57 5.01
N GLN A 54 11.07 -26.33 5.87
CA GLN A 54 12.24 -27.22 5.89
C GLN A 54 12.76 -27.47 7.31
N GLY A 55 11.87 -28.04 8.12
CA GLY A 55 12.27 -28.81 9.28
C GLY A 55 12.54 -30.26 8.88
N THR A 56 13.63 -30.80 9.42
CA THR A 56 14.05 -32.21 9.44
C THR A 56 14.93 -32.66 8.28
N LEU A 57 16.25 -32.56 8.49
CA LEU A 57 17.21 -33.46 7.89
C LEU A 57 17.89 -34.21 9.05
N PHE A 58 17.42 -35.45 9.25
CA PHE A 58 18.03 -36.60 9.96
C PHE A 58 18.79 -36.35 11.26
#